data_AF-L0IV35-F1
#
_entry.id   AF-L0IV35-F1
#
_cell.length_a   1.000
_cell.length_b   1.000
_cell.length_c   1.000
_cell.angle_alpha   90.00
_cell.angle_beta   90.00
_cell.angle_gamma   90.00
#
_symmetry.space_group_name_H-M   'P 1'
#
loop_
_entity.id
_entity.type
_entity.pdbx_description
1 polymer ?
#
loop_
_entity_poly.entity_id
_entity_poly.type
_entity_poly.pdbx_seq_one_letter_code
_entity_poly.pdbx_strand_id
1 'polypeptide(L)'
;MTPRAGSFTPPLNQIAFSVIDLRLTERWFREGFGLLPAGGSRALMRGPVAANVQALPRAASTCWWLLGRNSWFQLELFQFERPIANLKPADFRPCDIGYTRIGIWVDDFDATLKRLAGLGSQPLTVPSGERGERRACVRNPDGVYVEIMEDDPLPHVNQRGRADCPSAIRSVTVSVHQLSDAAAFFETGVGLKPSTVALHTPEHEALWGLAGATADSRLFDGGEVLIEVVQYLDPAGKPRPSDYHLSDQGILNIAFGARRKADFNAVYRRAEAFGAKPNCRPVHLPGAGSVVYVNDPHGLSVEILRTKPGLADRIFGFEPRPMHKRPAPDTRRIEHRVNINAPVDVVWEAITDQDSMAEWIGFDPVTVRKEGWTQPHGAGSERLMQGPRGVGRIVEQVIATSSQQSLRYRVIEGSPLTCHQGEITLKQSDGHTELHWVIRFRPKLAGTGALLQKVLKAKLLSMLDGRLRPYIETSTAAGVFTTGGSENAQPGVR
;
A
#
# COMPACT_ATOMS: atom_id res chain seq x y z
N MET A 1 -25.85 6.01 26.21
CA MET A 1 -26.61 4.74 26.34
C MET A 1 -25.61 3.61 26.50
N THR A 2 -25.50 3.02 27.68
CA THR A 2 -24.65 1.85 27.91
C THR A 2 -25.19 0.66 27.10
N PRO A 3 -24.34 -0.14 26.41
CA PRO A 3 -24.80 -1.31 25.67
C PRO A 3 -25.56 -2.27 26.62
N ARG A 4 -26.74 -2.76 26.21
CA ARG A 4 -27.45 -3.80 26.98
C ARG A 4 -26.53 -5.02 27.13
N ALA A 5 -26.43 -5.55 28.35
CA ALA A 5 -25.77 -6.83 28.60
C ALA A 5 -26.32 -7.91 27.65
N GLY A 6 -25.43 -8.62 26.95
CA GLY A 6 -25.78 -9.62 25.94
C GLY A 6 -25.83 -9.13 24.47
N SER A 7 -25.47 -7.87 24.19
CA SER A 7 -25.34 -7.40 22.80
C SER A 7 -24.10 -7.97 22.09
N PHE A 8 -24.21 -8.26 20.79
CA PHE A 8 -23.13 -8.82 19.97
C PHE A 8 -21.93 -7.85 19.85
N THR A 9 -20.73 -8.34 20.18
CA THR A 9 -19.43 -7.68 19.90
C THR A 9 -18.84 -8.26 18.61
N PRO A 10 -18.64 -7.45 17.57
CA PRO A 10 -18.07 -7.94 16.31
C PRO A 10 -16.55 -8.15 16.42
N PRO A 11 -15.98 -9.26 15.90
CA PRO A 11 -14.54 -9.32 15.69
C PRO A 11 -14.13 -8.40 14.53
N LEU A 12 -12.90 -7.90 14.59
CA LEU A 12 -12.24 -7.35 13.42
C LEU A 12 -11.83 -8.50 12.50
N ASN A 13 -12.27 -8.46 11.24
CA ASN A 13 -11.99 -9.53 10.28
C ASN A 13 -11.33 -9.04 8.99
N GLN A 14 -11.13 -7.73 8.81
CA GLN A 14 -10.39 -7.21 7.66
C GLN A 14 -9.59 -5.95 8.00
N ILE A 15 -8.41 -5.81 7.39
CA ILE A 15 -7.72 -4.53 7.21
C ILE A 15 -7.52 -4.34 5.71
N ALA A 16 -8.05 -3.25 5.16
CA ALA A 16 -7.92 -2.95 3.73
C ALA A 16 -6.83 -1.92 3.48
N PHE A 17 -6.06 -2.13 2.41
CA PHE A 17 -5.02 -1.26 1.93
C PHE A 17 -5.40 -0.74 0.55
N SER A 18 -5.22 0.56 0.32
CA SER A 18 -5.06 1.09 -1.02
C SER A 18 -3.57 1.06 -1.40
N VAL A 19 -3.26 0.29 -2.44
CA VAL A 19 -1.90 0.01 -2.90
C VAL A 19 -1.70 0.52 -4.32
N ILE A 20 -0.49 0.98 -4.63
CA ILE A 20 -0.16 1.53 -5.95
C ILE A 20 0.16 0.41 -6.94
N ASP A 21 0.86 -0.63 -6.48
CA ASP A 21 1.22 -1.80 -7.26
C ASP A 21 0.87 -3.08 -6.51
N LEU A 22 -0.28 -3.64 -6.86
CA LEU A 22 -0.85 -4.81 -6.20
C LEU A 22 0.08 -6.02 -6.20
N ARG A 23 0.88 -6.19 -7.26
CA ARG A 23 1.81 -7.32 -7.35
C ARG A 23 2.96 -7.18 -6.38
N LEU A 24 3.48 -5.97 -6.23
CA LEU A 24 4.61 -5.69 -5.36
C LEU A 24 4.23 -5.87 -3.89
N THR A 25 3.12 -5.25 -3.47
CA THR A 25 2.69 -5.30 -2.07
C THR A 25 2.18 -6.69 -1.68
N GLU A 26 1.48 -7.40 -2.57
CA GLU A 26 1.09 -8.78 -2.31
C GLU A 26 2.31 -9.70 -2.17
N ARG A 27 3.28 -9.57 -3.08
CA ARG A 27 4.53 -10.33 -3.01
C ARG A 27 5.25 -10.06 -1.70
N TRP A 28 5.30 -8.81 -1.28
CA TRP A 28 5.97 -8.40 -0.05
C TRP A 28 5.38 -9.09 1.18
N PHE A 29 4.06 -9.08 1.33
CA PHE A 29 3.40 -9.79 2.43
C PHE A 29 3.53 -11.31 2.33
N ARG A 30 3.34 -11.88 1.13
CA ARG A 30 3.39 -13.33 0.93
C ARG A 30 4.79 -13.90 1.13
N GLU A 31 5.83 -13.27 0.57
CA GLU A 31 7.20 -13.78 0.65
C GLU A 31 7.91 -13.31 1.92
N GLY A 32 7.62 -12.10 2.41
CA GLY A 32 8.20 -11.58 3.66
C GLY A 32 7.64 -12.29 4.89
N PHE A 33 6.32 -12.32 5.01
CA PHE A 33 5.62 -12.85 6.19
C PHE A 33 5.02 -14.24 5.98
N GLY A 34 5.15 -14.84 4.80
CA GLY A 34 4.55 -16.16 4.53
C GLY A 34 3.02 -16.15 4.46
N LEU A 35 2.38 -14.98 4.29
CA LEU A 35 0.93 -14.90 4.23
C LEU A 35 0.36 -15.69 3.04
N LEU A 36 -0.78 -16.34 3.26
CA LEU A 36 -1.37 -17.24 2.28
C LEU A 36 -2.23 -16.47 1.28
N PRO A 37 -2.13 -16.76 -0.02
CA PRO A 37 -3.02 -16.17 -1.01
C PRO A 37 -4.46 -16.65 -0.84
N ALA A 38 -5.44 -15.75 -0.97
CA ALA A 38 -6.85 -16.05 -0.70
C ALA A 38 -7.81 -15.70 -1.87
N GLY A 39 -7.26 -15.50 -3.06
CA GLY A 39 -8.04 -15.07 -4.22
C GLY A 39 -8.06 -13.55 -4.39
N GLY A 40 -9.05 -13.07 -5.13
CA GLY A 40 -9.23 -11.67 -5.46
C GLY A 40 -10.43 -11.45 -6.38
N SER A 41 -10.88 -10.20 -6.50
CA SER A 41 -11.95 -9.83 -7.42
C SER A 41 -11.68 -8.49 -8.09
N ARG A 42 -11.92 -8.46 -9.40
CA ARG A 42 -12.01 -7.23 -10.20
C ARG A 42 -13.46 -6.88 -10.51
N ALA A 43 -14.33 -7.87 -10.65
CA ALA A 43 -15.73 -7.69 -11.04
C ALA A 43 -16.58 -7.13 -9.89
N LEU A 44 -16.35 -7.56 -8.65
CA LEU A 44 -17.08 -7.07 -7.47
C LEU A 44 -16.63 -5.66 -7.06
N MET A 45 -15.44 -5.25 -7.49
CA MET A 45 -14.78 -4.00 -7.06
C MET A 45 -14.95 -2.87 -8.09
N ARG A 46 -16.07 -2.87 -8.80
CA ARG A 46 -16.39 -1.84 -9.79
C ARG A 46 -17.89 -1.67 -9.99
N GLY A 47 -18.26 -0.51 -10.50
CA GLY A 47 -19.66 -0.18 -10.84
C GLY A 47 -20.40 0.49 -9.68
N PRO A 48 -21.72 0.74 -9.84
CA PRO A 48 -22.49 1.59 -8.92
C PRO A 48 -22.49 1.11 -7.46
N VAL A 49 -22.53 -0.21 -7.24
CA VAL A 49 -22.50 -0.77 -5.88
C VAL A 49 -21.17 -0.47 -5.19
N ALA A 50 -20.04 -0.76 -5.84
CA ALA A 50 -18.73 -0.45 -5.28
C ALA A 50 -18.54 1.06 -5.06
N ALA A 51 -19.00 1.88 -6.02
CA ALA A 51 -18.95 3.34 -5.92
C ALA A 51 -19.72 3.87 -4.71
N ASN A 52 -20.94 3.37 -4.48
CA ASN A 52 -21.78 3.80 -3.37
C ASN A 52 -21.25 3.30 -2.02
N VAL A 53 -20.80 2.04 -1.95
CA VAL A 53 -20.25 1.47 -0.70
C VAL A 53 -18.99 2.23 -0.28
N GLN A 54 -18.08 2.52 -1.21
CA GLN A 54 -16.81 3.20 -0.89
C GLN A 54 -16.93 4.73 -0.90
N ALA A 55 -18.10 5.29 -1.24
CA ALA A 55 -18.29 6.73 -1.49
C ALA A 55 -17.27 7.31 -2.51
N LEU A 56 -16.91 6.51 -3.52
CA LEU A 56 -15.95 6.88 -4.55
C LEU A 56 -16.63 6.94 -5.93
N PRO A 57 -16.64 8.09 -6.61
CA PRO A 57 -17.33 8.23 -7.88
C PRO A 57 -16.71 7.32 -8.96
N ARG A 58 -17.55 6.51 -9.61
CA ARG A 58 -17.12 5.57 -10.66
C ARG A 58 -16.02 4.61 -10.19
N ALA A 59 -16.07 4.19 -8.92
CA ALA A 59 -15.09 3.28 -8.33
C ALA A 59 -14.82 2.08 -9.25
N ALA A 60 -13.55 1.85 -9.51
CA ALA A 60 -13.07 0.68 -10.22
C ALA A 60 -11.69 0.31 -9.68
N SER A 61 -11.54 -0.90 -9.19
CA SER A 61 -10.27 -1.42 -8.68
C SER A 61 -10.13 -2.91 -8.96
N THR A 62 -8.96 -3.45 -8.62
CA THR A 62 -8.74 -4.88 -8.43
C THR A 62 -8.37 -5.10 -6.97
N CYS A 63 -9.07 -6.01 -6.29
CA CYS A 63 -8.79 -6.37 -4.90
C CYS A 63 -8.20 -7.78 -4.84
N TRP A 64 -7.10 -7.97 -4.10
CA TRP A 64 -6.56 -9.28 -3.74
C TRP A 64 -6.57 -9.47 -2.23
N TRP A 65 -6.73 -10.72 -1.80
CA TRP A 65 -6.78 -11.09 -0.40
C TRP A 65 -5.59 -11.94 0.02
N LEU A 66 -5.16 -11.74 1.27
CA LEU A 66 -4.12 -12.50 1.96
C LEU A 66 -4.58 -12.90 3.35
N LEU A 67 -4.16 -14.08 3.81
CA LEU A 67 -4.50 -14.64 5.11
C LEU A 67 -3.26 -14.88 5.96
N GLY A 68 -3.34 -14.48 7.23
CA GLY A 68 -2.42 -14.92 8.26
C GLY A 68 -2.87 -16.24 8.90
N ARG A 69 -2.22 -16.58 10.01
CA ARG A 69 -2.61 -17.67 10.92
C ARG A 69 -3.98 -17.43 11.55
N ASN A 70 -4.52 -16.21 11.51
CA ASN A 70 -5.86 -15.91 12.00
C ASN A 70 -6.94 -16.83 11.38
N SER A 71 -7.97 -17.19 12.16
CA SER A 71 -9.02 -18.12 11.74
C SER A 71 -10.03 -17.49 10.77
N TRP A 72 -10.42 -16.24 11.03
CA TRP A 72 -11.39 -15.49 10.23
C TRP A 72 -11.01 -14.02 10.13
N PHE A 73 -9.85 -13.76 9.52
CA PHE A 73 -9.33 -12.42 9.25
C PHE A 73 -8.56 -12.39 7.93
N GLN A 74 -8.62 -11.29 7.18
CA GLN A 74 -7.86 -11.10 5.95
C GLN A 74 -7.27 -9.70 5.81
N LEU A 75 -6.14 -9.60 5.10
CA LEU A 75 -5.71 -8.34 4.50
C LEU A 75 -6.34 -8.21 3.11
N GLU A 76 -6.92 -7.05 2.82
CA GLU A 76 -7.42 -6.71 1.48
C GLU A 76 -6.49 -5.69 0.82
N LEU A 77 -6.07 -5.94 -0.41
CA LEU A 77 -5.19 -5.03 -1.15
C LEU A 77 -5.94 -4.53 -2.39
N PHE A 78 -6.28 -3.25 -2.43
CA PHE A 78 -6.98 -2.59 -3.53
C PHE A 78 -6.01 -1.76 -4.37
N GLN A 79 -5.89 -2.08 -5.66
CA GLN A 79 -5.29 -1.17 -6.62
C GLN A 79 -6.38 -0.49 -7.43
N PHE A 80 -6.55 0.82 -7.19
CA PHE A 80 -7.57 1.62 -7.83
C PHE A 80 -7.20 2.02 -9.27
N GLU A 81 -8.13 1.76 -10.19
CA GLU A 81 -8.13 2.30 -11.55
C GLU A 81 -8.85 3.66 -11.58
N ARG A 82 -9.89 3.82 -10.75
CA ARG A 82 -10.71 5.04 -10.60
C ARG A 82 -11.37 5.15 -9.22
N PRO A 83 -11.40 6.36 -8.60
CA PRO A 83 -10.44 7.43 -8.85
C PRO A 83 -9.01 6.92 -8.63
N ILE A 84 -8.02 7.54 -9.26
CA ILE A 84 -6.62 7.13 -9.05
C ILE A 84 -6.22 7.59 -7.66
N ALA A 85 -5.68 6.66 -6.88
CA ALA A 85 -5.19 6.93 -5.53
C ALA A 85 -4.15 8.05 -5.52
N ASN A 86 -4.27 9.06 -4.66
CA ASN A 86 -3.14 9.94 -4.37
C ASN A 86 -2.03 9.14 -3.69
N LEU A 87 -0.77 9.52 -3.94
CA LEU A 87 0.36 8.92 -3.22
C LEU A 87 0.38 9.43 -1.77
N LYS A 88 0.82 8.57 -0.85
CA LYS A 88 0.98 8.91 0.56
C LYS A 88 2.08 9.96 0.71
N PRO A 89 1.86 11.08 1.44
CA PRO A 89 2.88 12.10 1.63
C PRO A 89 4.20 11.52 2.12
N ALA A 90 5.33 12.01 1.58
CA ALA A 90 6.67 11.52 1.92
C ALA A 90 7.00 11.70 3.41
N ASP A 91 6.44 12.74 4.03
CA ASP A 91 6.60 13.12 5.43
C ASP A 91 5.50 12.54 6.34
N PHE A 92 4.73 11.55 5.88
CA PHE A 92 3.70 10.88 6.68
C PHE A 92 4.33 10.13 7.87
N ARG A 93 3.92 10.50 9.08
CA ARG A 93 4.39 9.95 10.35
C ARG A 93 3.31 9.10 11.03
N PRO A 94 3.68 8.19 11.95
CA PRO A 94 2.71 7.40 12.71
C PRO A 94 1.75 8.25 13.55
N CYS A 95 2.14 9.46 13.95
CA CYS A 95 1.29 10.39 14.69
C CYS A 95 0.21 11.07 13.83
N ASP A 96 0.37 11.09 12.49
CA ASP A 96 -0.58 11.76 11.61
C ASP A 96 -1.93 11.01 11.53
N ILE A 97 -3.01 11.76 11.32
CA ILE A 97 -4.36 11.30 11.61
C ILE A 97 -4.85 10.24 10.60
N GLY A 98 -5.24 9.08 11.11
CA GLY A 98 -5.74 7.96 10.35
C GLY A 98 -5.10 6.63 10.73
N TYR A 99 -5.39 5.58 9.95
CA TYR A 99 -4.79 4.27 10.15
C TYR A 99 -3.32 4.30 9.71
N THR A 100 -2.42 4.00 10.63
CA THR A 100 -0.99 4.29 10.45
C THR A 100 -0.11 3.04 10.44
N ARG A 101 -0.47 2.04 11.25
CA ARG A 101 0.36 0.87 11.51
C ARG A 101 -0.46 -0.41 11.62
N ILE A 102 0.15 -1.53 11.23
CA ILE A 102 -0.30 -2.87 11.61
C ILE A 102 0.81 -3.60 12.36
N GLY A 103 0.45 -4.50 13.26
CA GLY A 103 1.38 -5.41 13.94
C GLY A 103 1.18 -6.85 13.49
N ILE A 104 2.30 -7.51 13.22
CA ILE A 104 2.34 -8.90 12.78
C ILE A 104 3.25 -9.68 13.73
N TRP A 105 2.67 -10.68 14.39
CA TRP A 105 3.45 -11.69 15.08
C TRP A 105 4.02 -12.69 14.07
N VAL A 106 5.26 -13.13 14.29
CA VAL A 106 5.97 -14.07 13.40
C VAL A 106 6.58 -15.21 14.20
N ASP A 107 6.56 -16.42 13.64
CA ASP A 107 7.11 -17.62 14.29
C ASP A 107 8.66 -17.63 14.35
N ASP A 108 9.30 -17.08 13.33
CA ASP A 108 10.75 -16.94 13.21
C ASP A 108 11.08 -15.49 12.82
N PHE A 109 11.49 -14.72 13.83
CA PHE A 109 11.81 -13.31 13.71
C PHE A 109 12.98 -13.06 12.75
N ASP A 110 14.09 -13.80 12.92
CA ASP A 110 15.31 -13.60 12.13
C ASP A 110 15.12 -14.01 10.67
N ALA A 111 14.44 -15.14 10.42
CA ALA A 111 14.12 -15.55 9.07
C ALA A 111 13.17 -14.57 8.39
N THR A 112 12.23 -13.97 9.13
CA THR A 112 11.34 -12.94 8.59
C THR A 112 12.11 -11.68 8.19
N LEU A 113 12.99 -11.17 9.07
CA LEU A 113 13.82 -10.01 8.74
C LEU A 113 14.71 -10.28 7.52
N LYS A 114 15.28 -11.49 7.41
CA LYS A 114 16.08 -11.88 6.24
C LYS A 114 15.26 -11.89 4.95
N ARG A 115 14.04 -12.42 4.97
CA ARG A 115 13.14 -12.41 3.79
C ARG A 115 12.76 -10.98 3.39
N LEU A 116 12.44 -10.12 4.35
CA LEU A 116 12.11 -8.72 4.11
C LEU A 116 13.29 -7.92 3.55
N ALA A 117 14.49 -8.14 4.07
CA ALA A 117 15.73 -7.56 3.53
C ALA A 117 15.94 -7.97 2.06
N GLY A 118 15.72 -9.24 1.72
CA GLY A 118 15.76 -9.73 0.33
C GLY A 118 14.70 -9.14 -0.60
N LEU A 119 13.65 -8.53 -0.04
CA LEU A 119 12.59 -7.81 -0.75
C LEU A 119 12.80 -6.29 -0.74
N GLY A 120 13.94 -5.82 -0.22
CA GLY A 120 14.29 -4.40 -0.17
C GLY A 120 13.73 -3.62 1.03
N SER A 121 13.33 -4.31 2.10
CA SER A 121 12.82 -3.67 3.32
C SER A 121 13.69 -3.98 4.53
N GLN A 122 14.38 -2.95 5.02
CA GLN A 122 15.16 -3.01 6.25
C GLN A 122 14.35 -2.46 7.43
N PRO A 123 14.63 -2.93 8.67
CA PRO A 123 14.15 -2.27 9.87
C PRO A 123 14.47 -0.78 9.89
N LEU A 124 13.53 0.04 10.36
CA LEU A 124 13.70 1.49 10.53
C LEU A 124 14.72 1.82 11.62
N THR A 125 14.83 0.94 12.61
CA THR A 125 15.77 1.00 13.73
C THR A 125 16.33 -0.40 13.98
N VAL A 126 17.40 -0.49 14.78
CA VAL A 126 17.87 -1.79 15.28
C VAL A 126 16.72 -2.46 16.04
N PRO A 127 16.44 -3.77 15.82
CA PRO A 127 15.44 -4.48 16.61
C PRO A 127 15.62 -4.26 18.11
N SER A 128 14.53 -3.97 18.81
CA SER A 128 14.52 -3.69 20.25
C SER A 128 13.99 -4.89 21.03
N GLY A 129 14.40 -5.06 22.28
CA GLY A 129 13.97 -6.14 23.17
C GLY A 129 14.93 -7.32 23.23
N GLU A 130 14.74 -8.18 24.25
CA GLU A 130 15.49 -9.42 24.42
C GLU A 130 14.95 -10.53 23.50
N ARG A 131 15.76 -11.55 23.25
CA ARG A 131 15.34 -12.70 22.44
C ARG A 131 14.09 -13.37 23.02
N GLY A 132 13.06 -13.51 22.19
CA GLY A 132 11.72 -13.98 22.57
C GLY A 132 10.69 -12.86 22.69
N GLU A 133 11.15 -11.61 22.81
CA GLU A 133 10.33 -10.41 23.00
C GLU A 133 10.76 -9.29 22.03
N ARG A 134 11.52 -9.64 20.97
CA ARG A 134 12.04 -8.65 20.04
C ARG A 134 10.95 -8.01 19.20
N ARG A 135 11.14 -6.73 18.89
CA ARG A 135 10.30 -5.95 18.01
C ARG A 135 11.13 -5.18 16.99
N ALA A 136 10.59 -5.08 15.78
CA ALA A 136 11.14 -4.24 14.73
C ALA A 136 10.01 -3.58 13.96
N CYS A 137 10.26 -2.44 13.32
CA CYS A 137 9.31 -1.83 12.41
C CYS A 137 9.93 -1.65 11.03
N VAL A 138 9.17 -1.99 9.98
CA VAL A 138 9.54 -1.79 8.58
C VAL A 138 8.47 -0.98 7.86
N ARG A 139 8.81 -0.46 6.68
CA ARG A 139 7.83 0.13 5.75
C ARG A 139 7.48 -0.89 4.68
N ASN A 140 6.19 -1.14 4.47
CA ASN A 140 5.78 -1.91 3.29
C ASN A 140 6.01 -1.08 2.00
N PRO A 141 5.85 -1.67 0.80
CA PRO A 141 6.09 -0.96 -0.46
C PRO A 141 5.21 0.28 -0.71
N ASP A 142 4.11 0.42 0.04
CA ASP A 142 3.19 1.57 -0.02
C ASP A 142 3.40 2.58 1.13
N GLY A 143 4.44 2.40 1.94
CA GLY A 143 4.72 3.30 3.06
C GLY A 143 3.70 3.17 4.20
N VAL A 144 3.23 1.96 4.51
CA VAL A 144 2.55 1.68 5.78
C VAL A 144 3.57 1.12 6.77
N TYR A 145 3.47 1.52 8.05
CA TYR A 145 4.30 0.97 9.12
C TYR A 145 3.83 -0.44 9.46
N VAL A 146 4.76 -1.39 9.47
CA VAL A 146 4.49 -2.79 9.84
C VAL A 146 5.43 -3.13 10.99
N GLU A 147 4.86 -3.26 12.17
CA GLU A 147 5.54 -3.82 13.34
C GLU A 147 5.63 -5.34 13.21
N ILE A 148 6.78 -5.87 13.56
CA ILE A 148 7.12 -7.28 13.61
C ILE A 148 7.33 -7.62 15.08
N MET A 149 6.59 -8.58 15.61
CA MET A 149 6.67 -9.00 17.01
C MET A 149 7.12 -10.46 17.10
N GLU A 150 8.13 -10.71 17.92
CA GLU A 150 8.56 -12.07 18.28
C GLU A 150 7.65 -12.67 19.37
N ASP A 151 7.24 -11.84 20.35
CA ASP A 151 6.23 -12.19 21.33
C ASP A 151 4.83 -12.08 20.71
N ASP A 152 3.98 -13.09 20.93
CA ASP A 152 2.59 -13.00 20.50
C ASP A 152 1.77 -12.28 21.60
N PRO A 153 1.17 -11.11 21.33
CA PRO A 153 0.30 -10.45 22.31
C PRO A 153 -1.02 -11.21 22.56
N LEU A 154 -1.36 -12.20 21.72
CA LEU A 154 -2.55 -13.04 21.83
C LEU A 154 -2.22 -14.55 21.67
N PRO A 155 -1.37 -15.14 22.53
CA PRO A 155 -0.81 -16.48 22.31
C PRO A 155 -1.87 -17.59 22.36
N HIS A 156 -2.97 -17.37 23.11
CA HIS A 156 -4.09 -18.30 23.22
C HIS A 156 -4.92 -18.42 21.93
N VAL A 157 -4.83 -17.44 21.02
CA VAL A 157 -5.53 -17.44 19.74
C VAL A 157 -4.78 -18.31 18.71
N ASN A 158 -3.45 -18.28 18.74
CA ASN A 158 -2.61 -18.95 17.76
C ASN A 158 -2.82 -20.47 17.68
N GLN A 159 -3.23 -21.09 18.78
CA GLN A 159 -3.54 -22.53 18.85
C GLN A 159 -4.74 -22.94 17.98
N ARG A 160 -5.59 -21.98 17.57
CA ARG A 160 -6.85 -22.23 16.84
C ARG A 160 -6.79 -21.82 15.36
N GLY A 161 -5.65 -21.29 14.94
CA GLY A 161 -5.43 -20.68 13.63
C GLY A 161 -4.99 -21.63 12.52
N ARG A 162 -4.61 -21.05 11.37
CA ARG A 162 -3.97 -21.74 10.24
C ARG A 162 -2.52 -22.07 10.60
N ALA A 163 -2.30 -23.29 11.10
CA ALA A 163 -0.98 -23.73 11.56
C ALA A 163 0.09 -23.72 10.46
N ASP A 164 -0.30 -23.79 9.19
CA ASP A 164 0.57 -23.73 8.01
C ASP A 164 1.04 -22.31 7.64
N CYS A 165 0.50 -21.27 8.28
CA CYS A 165 0.94 -19.88 8.10
C CYS A 165 1.86 -19.47 9.26
N PRO A 166 3.09 -18.97 8.98
CA PRO A 166 4.08 -18.63 10.01
C PRO A 166 3.76 -17.34 10.76
N SER A 167 2.85 -16.50 10.24
CA SER A 167 2.60 -15.17 10.77
C SER A 167 1.13 -14.94 11.06
N ALA A 168 0.84 -14.12 12.07
CA ALA A 168 -0.52 -13.75 12.45
C ALA A 168 -0.65 -12.22 12.55
N ILE A 169 -1.74 -11.68 12.01
CA ILE A 169 -2.04 -10.26 12.16
C ILE A 169 -2.59 -10.04 13.57
N ARG A 170 -2.07 -9.04 14.28
CA ARG A 170 -2.31 -8.87 15.72
C ARG A 170 -2.77 -7.50 16.13
N SER A 171 -2.42 -6.47 15.37
CA SER A 171 -2.89 -5.13 15.68
C SER A 171 -3.11 -4.30 14.43
N VAL A 172 -4.00 -3.32 14.58
CA VAL A 172 -4.07 -2.13 13.74
C VAL A 172 -4.09 -0.91 14.65
N THR A 173 -3.30 0.10 14.31
CA THR A 173 -3.23 1.35 15.05
C THR A 173 -3.85 2.48 14.23
N VAL A 174 -4.70 3.28 14.89
CA VAL A 174 -5.26 4.51 14.35
C VAL A 174 -4.85 5.68 15.22
N SER A 175 -4.28 6.71 14.60
CA SER A 175 -3.97 7.97 15.24
C SER A 175 -5.14 8.94 15.08
N VAL A 176 -5.58 9.54 16.18
CA VAL A 176 -6.79 10.35 16.27
C VAL A 176 -6.53 11.69 16.93
N HIS A 177 -7.38 12.68 16.63
CA HIS A 177 -7.26 14.01 17.21
C HIS A 177 -7.63 14.02 18.70
N GLN A 178 -8.66 13.25 19.05
CA GLN A 178 -9.19 13.20 20.40
C GLN A 178 -9.51 11.75 20.78
N LEU A 179 -8.78 11.22 21.76
CA LEU A 179 -8.90 9.83 22.20
C LEU A 179 -10.30 9.53 22.76
N SER A 180 -10.88 10.43 23.56
CA SER A 180 -12.19 10.21 24.20
C SER A 180 -13.30 9.92 23.18
N ASP A 181 -13.32 10.67 22.08
CA ASP A 181 -14.37 10.58 21.08
C ASP A 181 -14.24 9.30 20.25
N ALA A 182 -13.02 9.02 19.78
CA ALA A 182 -12.73 7.81 19.02
C ALA A 182 -12.93 6.56 19.90
N ALA A 183 -12.47 6.57 21.14
CA ALA A 183 -12.71 5.50 22.10
C ALA A 183 -14.20 5.25 22.34
N ALA A 184 -14.99 6.31 22.52
CA ALA A 184 -16.44 6.21 22.68
C ALA A 184 -17.11 5.61 21.42
N PHE A 185 -16.62 5.94 20.22
CA PHE A 185 -17.11 5.33 18.98
C PHE A 185 -16.83 3.82 18.93
N PHE A 186 -15.59 3.39 19.21
CA PHE A 186 -15.25 1.96 19.22
C PHE A 186 -16.02 1.19 20.32
N GLU A 187 -16.15 1.76 21.51
CA GLU A 187 -16.83 1.11 22.63
C GLU A 187 -18.35 1.08 22.48
N THR A 188 -18.96 2.22 22.18
CA THR A 188 -20.43 2.37 22.17
C THR A 188 -21.02 2.21 20.77
N GLY A 189 -20.39 2.83 19.77
CA GLY A 189 -20.84 2.79 18.37
C GLY A 189 -20.61 1.41 17.75
N VAL A 190 -19.38 0.88 17.81
CA VAL A 190 -19.06 -0.44 17.29
C VAL A 190 -19.46 -1.54 18.28
N GLY A 191 -19.29 -1.32 19.58
CA GLY A 191 -19.61 -2.31 20.63
C GLY A 191 -18.42 -3.16 21.06
N LEU A 192 -17.19 -2.64 20.92
CA LEU A 192 -15.96 -3.32 21.33
C LEU A 192 -15.74 -3.22 22.84
N LYS A 193 -14.98 -4.17 23.38
CA LYS A 193 -14.55 -4.15 24.78
C LYS A 193 -13.12 -3.61 24.88
N PRO A 194 -12.81 -2.79 25.89
CA PRO A 194 -11.43 -2.45 26.19
C PRO A 194 -10.60 -3.72 26.45
N SER A 195 -9.37 -3.74 25.97
CA SER A 195 -8.40 -4.80 26.22
C SER A 195 -7.44 -4.38 27.33
N THR A 196 -7.03 -5.34 28.16
CA THR A 196 -6.00 -5.16 29.19
C THR A 196 -4.61 -5.59 28.72
N VAL A 197 -4.47 -6.00 27.46
CA VAL A 197 -3.17 -6.37 26.88
C VAL A 197 -2.27 -5.13 26.85
N ALA A 198 -1.05 -5.25 27.36
CA ALA A 198 -0.01 -4.24 27.19
C ALA A 198 0.63 -4.42 25.81
N LEU A 199 0.08 -3.75 24.78
CA LEU A 199 0.57 -3.91 23.41
C LEU A 199 1.86 -3.13 23.15
N HIS A 200 1.93 -1.88 23.59
CA HIS A 200 3.10 -1.02 23.44
C HIS A 200 3.43 -0.28 24.73
N THR A 201 4.73 -0.03 24.95
CA THR A 201 5.26 0.88 25.96
C THR A 201 5.74 2.18 25.29
N PRO A 202 5.99 3.27 26.03
CA PRO A 202 6.52 4.51 25.45
C PRO A 202 7.82 4.35 24.66
N GLU A 203 8.68 3.40 25.04
CA GLU A 203 9.95 3.14 24.37
C GLU A 203 9.77 2.60 22.94
N HIS A 204 8.63 1.92 22.66
CA HIS A 204 8.33 1.40 21.33
C HIS A 204 8.11 2.52 20.30
N GLU A 205 7.82 3.76 20.71
CA GLU A 205 7.69 4.90 19.80
C GLU A 205 8.96 5.12 18.95
N ALA A 206 10.13 4.78 19.49
CA ALA A 206 11.39 4.84 18.76
C ALA A 206 11.42 3.90 17.54
N LEU A 207 10.72 2.76 17.58
CA LEU A 207 10.74 1.76 16.51
C LEU A 207 10.30 2.32 15.15
N TRP A 208 9.40 3.31 15.18
CA TRP A 208 8.83 3.96 13.99
C TRP A 208 9.16 5.46 13.92
N GLY A 209 10.26 5.87 14.56
CA GLY A 209 10.85 7.20 14.40
C GLY A 209 10.20 8.30 15.22
N LEU A 210 9.51 7.97 16.32
CA LEU A 210 8.88 8.91 17.24
C LEU A 210 9.49 8.82 18.66
N ALA A 211 10.81 8.60 18.75
CA ALA A 211 11.49 8.50 20.04
C ALA A 211 11.19 9.71 20.94
N GLY A 212 10.75 9.44 22.18
CA GLY A 212 10.37 10.48 23.15
C GLY A 212 8.96 11.04 22.96
N ALA A 213 8.17 10.51 22.03
CA ALA A 213 6.79 10.95 21.86
C ALA A 213 5.95 10.69 23.12
N THR A 214 5.04 11.61 23.40
CA THR A 214 4.03 11.47 24.44
C THR A 214 2.69 11.22 23.78
N ALA A 215 1.99 10.19 24.24
CA ALA A 215 0.71 9.79 23.69
C ALA A 215 -0.16 9.14 24.76
N ASP A 216 -1.47 9.32 24.59
CA ASP A 216 -2.48 8.54 25.29
C ASP A 216 -3.05 7.51 24.33
N SER A 217 -3.24 6.27 24.80
CA SER A 217 -3.81 5.22 23.98
C SER A 217 -4.91 4.44 24.69
N ARG A 218 -5.78 3.83 23.89
CA ARG A 218 -6.76 2.85 24.36
C ARG A 218 -6.80 1.68 23.41
N LEU A 219 -6.71 0.48 23.99
CA LEU A 219 -6.72 -0.77 23.25
C LEU A 219 -8.10 -1.42 23.33
N PHE A 220 -8.56 -1.97 22.21
CA PHE A 220 -9.83 -2.69 22.11
C PHE A 220 -9.63 -4.12 21.61
N ASP A 221 -10.44 -5.03 22.15
CA ASP A 221 -10.52 -6.42 21.72
C ASP A 221 -11.37 -6.54 20.44
N GLY A 222 -10.70 -6.86 19.32
CA GLY A 222 -11.31 -7.21 18.05
C GLY A 222 -11.35 -8.72 17.79
N GLY A 223 -11.24 -9.56 18.82
CA GLY A 223 -11.17 -11.01 18.73
C GLY A 223 -9.73 -11.50 18.55
N GLU A 224 -9.29 -11.69 17.31
CA GLU A 224 -7.93 -12.17 17.01
C GLU A 224 -6.95 -11.06 16.64
N VAL A 225 -7.44 -9.82 16.60
CA VAL A 225 -6.70 -8.61 16.26
C VAL A 225 -7.11 -7.50 17.21
N LEU A 226 -6.12 -6.81 17.78
CA LEU A 226 -6.29 -5.68 18.67
C LEU A 226 -6.44 -4.38 17.85
N ILE A 227 -7.26 -3.45 18.34
CA ILE A 227 -7.39 -2.12 17.76
C ILE A 227 -6.82 -1.12 18.75
N GLU A 228 -5.72 -0.49 18.38
CA GLU A 228 -5.08 0.54 19.18
C GLU A 228 -5.49 1.92 18.66
N VAL A 229 -6.10 2.72 19.53
CA VAL A 229 -6.47 4.11 19.25
C VAL A 229 -5.52 5.00 20.01
N VAL A 230 -4.77 5.85 19.31
CA VAL A 230 -3.70 6.67 19.90
C VAL A 230 -3.95 8.14 19.61
N GLN A 231 -3.89 8.96 20.65
CA GLN A 231 -3.78 10.41 20.53
C GLN A 231 -2.34 10.80 20.90
N TYR A 232 -1.59 11.28 19.92
CA TYR A 232 -0.27 11.84 20.17
C TYR A 232 -0.40 13.28 20.69
N LEU A 233 0.24 13.56 21.83
CA LEU A 233 0.27 14.88 22.46
C LEU A 233 1.49 15.67 21.97
N ASP A 234 2.64 15.00 21.85
CA ASP A 234 3.86 15.55 21.28
C ASP A 234 4.68 14.45 20.57
N PRO A 235 5.00 14.56 19.27
CA PRO A 235 4.51 15.59 18.34
C PRO A 235 3.04 15.38 17.99
N ALA A 236 2.28 16.47 17.91
CA ALA A 236 0.91 16.42 17.42
C ALA A 236 0.85 15.94 15.94
N GLY A 237 -0.14 15.13 15.64
CA GLY A 237 -0.43 14.60 14.31
C GLY A 237 -1.01 15.63 13.35
N LYS A 238 -0.61 15.58 12.08
CA LYS A 238 -1.24 16.39 11.03
C LYS A 238 -2.61 15.80 10.65
N PRO A 239 -3.61 16.64 10.36
CA PRO A 239 -4.87 16.16 9.79
C PRO A 239 -4.64 15.51 8.41
N ARG A 240 -5.61 14.73 7.94
CA ARG A 240 -5.59 14.25 6.55
C ARG A 240 -5.62 15.44 5.57
N PRO A 241 -5.02 15.31 4.37
CA PRO A 241 -5.14 16.31 3.32
C PRO A 241 -6.60 16.68 3.02
N SER A 242 -6.86 17.92 2.64
CA SER A 242 -8.21 18.40 2.34
C SER A 242 -8.84 17.73 1.11
N ASP A 243 -8.01 17.18 0.22
CA ASP A 243 -8.37 16.42 -0.97
C ASP A 243 -8.27 14.89 -0.76
N TYR A 244 -8.18 14.43 0.49
CA TYR A 244 -8.11 13.01 0.83
C TYR A 244 -9.33 12.24 0.32
N HIS A 245 -9.08 11.12 -0.34
CA HIS A 245 -10.07 10.13 -0.71
C HIS A 245 -9.79 8.80 -0.03
N LEU A 246 -10.86 8.00 0.16
CA LEU A 246 -10.74 6.64 0.70
C LEU A 246 -9.80 5.75 -0.14
N SER A 247 -9.67 6.03 -1.44
CA SER A 247 -8.75 5.33 -2.34
C SER A 247 -7.30 5.75 -2.21
N ASP A 248 -6.94 6.73 -1.39
CA ASP A 248 -5.56 7.22 -1.33
C ASP A 248 -4.64 6.21 -0.66
N GLN A 249 -3.37 6.20 -1.07
CA GLN A 249 -2.40 5.17 -0.70
C GLN A 249 -2.27 5.03 0.83
N GLY A 250 -2.39 3.82 1.35
CA GLY A 250 -2.32 3.54 2.78
C GLY A 250 -3.32 2.49 3.25
N ILE A 251 -3.57 2.45 4.56
CA ILE A 251 -4.67 1.67 5.12
C ILE A 251 -5.97 2.44 4.87
N LEU A 252 -6.85 1.83 4.07
CA LEU A 252 -8.10 2.39 3.60
C LEU A 252 -9.17 2.40 4.70
N ASN A 253 -9.39 1.24 5.32
CA ASN A 253 -10.29 1.05 6.44
C ASN A 253 -9.99 -0.26 7.18
N ILE A 254 -10.79 -0.52 8.21
CA ILE A 254 -10.88 -1.80 8.91
C ILE A 254 -12.34 -2.29 8.89
N ALA A 255 -12.56 -3.60 8.94
CA ALA A 255 -13.90 -4.18 8.89
C ALA A 255 -14.26 -5.04 10.10
N PHE A 256 -15.49 -4.87 10.56
CA PHE A 256 -16.11 -5.61 11.65
C PHE A 256 -17.07 -6.67 11.12
N GLY A 257 -16.79 -7.93 11.46
CA GLY A 257 -17.45 -9.10 10.92
C GLY A 257 -18.71 -9.53 11.69
N ALA A 258 -19.68 -10.06 10.96
CA ALA A 258 -20.82 -10.79 11.51
C ALA A 258 -21.14 -12.04 10.69
N ARG A 259 -21.60 -13.12 11.36
CA ARG A 259 -22.10 -14.32 10.66
C ARG A 259 -23.61 -14.27 10.42
N ARG A 260 -24.37 -13.61 11.31
CA ARG A 260 -25.83 -13.50 11.22
C ARG A 260 -26.26 -12.10 10.78
N LYS A 261 -27.42 -12.00 10.11
CA LYS A 261 -28.00 -10.70 9.70
C LYS A 261 -28.37 -9.83 10.90
N ALA A 262 -28.86 -10.45 11.97
CA ALA A 262 -29.23 -9.75 13.19
C ALA A 262 -28.01 -9.05 13.82
N ASP A 263 -26.87 -9.73 13.86
CA ASP A 263 -25.61 -9.21 14.39
C ASP A 263 -25.09 -8.02 13.55
N PHE A 264 -25.06 -8.17 12.23
CA PHE A 264 -24.74 -7.07 11.30
C PHE A 264 -25.62 -5.85 11.54
N ASN A 265 -26.94 -6.05 11.62
CA ASN A 265 -27.90 -4.97 11.84
C ASN A 265 -27.73 -4.33 13.23
N ALA A 266 -27.33 -5.10 14.24
CA ALA A 266 -27.09 -4.59 15.58
C ALA A 266 -25.89 -3.65 15.61
N VAL A 267 -24.77 -4.04 14.97
CA VAL A 267 -23.58 -3.17 14.84
C VAL A 267 -23.92 -1.91 14.04
N TYR A 268 -24.58 -2.06 12.88
CA TYR A 268 -24.98 -0.93 12.04
C TYR A 268 -25.83 0.09 12.78
N ARG A 269 -26.88 -0.36 13.49
CA ARG A 269 -27.77 0.54 14.24
C ARG A 269 -27.07 1.23 15.40
N ARG A 270 -26.14 0.56 16.09
CA ARG A 270 -25.36 1.21 17.15
C ARG A 270 -24.45 2.29 16.58
N ALA A 271 -23.75 2.01 15.48
CA ALA A 271 -22.90 2.98 14.82
C ALA A 271 -23.71 4.20 14.35
N GLU A 272 -24.84 3.97 13.67
CA GLU A 272 -25.75 5.03 13.21
C GLU A 272 -26.33 5.84 14.39
N ALA A 273 -26.78 5.17 15.47
CA ALA A 273 -27.29 5.84 16.66
C ALA A 273 -26.22 6.64 17.43
N PHE A 274 -24.95 6.25 17.32
CA PHE A 274 -23.81 7.00 17.86
C PHE A 274 -23.48 8.24 17.00
N GLY A 275 -23.99 8.32 15.77
CA GLY A 275 -23.76 9.44 14.85
C GLY A 275 -22.84 9.11 13.67
N ALA A 276 -22.46 7.84 13.48
CA ALA A 276 -21.72 7.44 12.29
C ALA A 276 -22.58 7.60 11.02
N LYS A 277 -21.98 8.14 9.97
CA LYS A 277 -22.66 8.41 8.70
C LYS A 277 -22.39 7.28 7.70
N PRO A 278 -23.41 6.53 7.28
CA PRO A 278 -23.24 5.51 6.25
C PRO A 278 -22.99 6.14 4.87
N ASN A 279 -22.06 5.55 4.10
CA ASN A 279 -21.82 5.94 2.71
C ASN A 279 -23.04 5.68 1.82
N CYS A 280 -23.78 4.63 2.13
CA CYS A 280 -25.04 4.26 1.48
C CYS A 280 -25.88 3.37 2.40
N ARG A 281 -27.14 3.10 2.02
CA ARG A 281 -27.95 2.10 2.74
C ARG A 281 -27.27 0.73 2.69
N PRO A 282 -27.38 -0.09 3.76
CA PRO A 282 -26.79 -1.42 3.76
C PRO A 282 -27.12 -2.25 2.52
N VAL A 283 -26.07 -2.76 1.86
CA VAL A 283 -26.22 -3.58 0.67
C VAL A 283 -26.33 -5.04 1.11
N HIS A 284 -27.41 -5.70 0.71
CA HIS A 284 -27.62 -7.12 1.00
C HIS A 284 -27.45 -7.94 -0.29
N LEU A 285 -26.44 -8.79 -0.34
CA LEU A 285 -26.17 -9.68 -1.46
C LEU A 285 -26.86 -11.03 -1.20
N PRO A 286 -27.90 -11.41 -1.97
CA PRO A 286 -28.60 -12.67 -1.78
C PRO A 286 -27.64 -13.87 -1.79
N GLY A 287 -27.80 -14.79 -0.84
CA GLY A 287 -26.95 -15.97 -0.74
C GLY A 287 -25.51 -15.74 -0.26
N ALA A 288 -24.99 -14.50 -0.28
CA ALA A 288 -23.57 -14.22 -0.05
C ALA A 288 -23.31 -13.48 1.28
N GLY A 289 -23.84 -12.26 1.43
CA GLY A 289 -23.40 -11.39 2.52
C GLY A 289 -24.16 -10.10 2.67
N SER A 290 -23.63 -9.17 3.47
CA SER A 290 -24.11 -7.79 3.59
C SER A 290 -22.94 -6.87 3.88
N VAL A 291 -22.95 -5.67 3.33
CA VAL A 291 -21.84 -4.73 3.49
C VAL A 291 -22.38 -3.31 3.62
N VAL A 292 -21.74 -2.51 4.47
CA VAL A 292 -21.91 -1.07 4.55
C VAL A 292 -20.64 -0.46 5.12
N TYR A 293 -20.24 0.68 4.56
CA TYR A 293 -19.17 1.49 5.14
C TYR A 293 -19.84 2.65 5.87
N VAL A 294 -19.35 2.92 7.08
CA VAL A 294 -19.78 4.05 7.89
C VAL A 294 -18.55 4.86 8.27
N ASN A 295 -18.72 6.17 8.37
CA ASN A 295 -17.68 7.06 8.86
C ASN A 295 -18.09 7.54 10.24
N ASP A 296 -17.18 7.48 11.21
CA ASP A 296 -17.42 8.06 12.52
C ASP A 296 -17.64 9.59 12.43
N PRO A 297 -18.03 10.26 13.52
CA PRO A 297 -18.23 11.71 13.52
C PRO A 297 -17.01 12.54 13.06
N HIS A 298 -15.81 11.96 13.10
CA HIS A 298 -14.53 12.58 12.74
C HIS A 298 -14.01 12.13 11.36
N GLY A 299 -14.78 11.36 10.59
CA GLY A 299 -14.44 10.91 9.24
C GLY A 299 -13.53 9.67 9.17
N LEU A 300 -13.37 8.91 10.26
CA LEU A 300 -12.71 7.61 10.25
C LEU A 300 -13.65 6.56 9.64
N SER A 301 -13.21 5.92 8.55
CA SER A 301 -14.01 4.89 7.87
C SER A 301 -13.86 3.53 8.54
N VAL A 302 -14.99 2.86 8.79
CA VAL A 302 -15.06 1.44 9.18
C VAL A 302 -16.08 0.72 8.31
N GLU A 303 -15.79 -0.53 7.96
CA GLU A 303 -16.72 -1.43 7.28
C GLU A 303 -17.45 -2.30 8.29
N ILE A 304 -18.73 -2.55 8.04
CA ILE A 304 -19.47 -3.61 8.71
C ILE A 304 -19.79 -4.65 7.63
N LEU A 305 -19.33 -5.86 7.84
CA LEU A 305 -19.43 -6.95 6.88
C LEU A 305 -20.14 -8.14 7.51
N ARG A 306 -21.07 -8.72 6.75
CA ARG A 306 -21.61 -10.05 7.02
C ARG A 306 -21.21 -11.01 5.91
N THR A 307 -20.56 -12.11 6.25
CA THR A 307 -20.38 -13.24 5.34
C THR A 307 -21.01 -14.51 5.89
N LYS A 308 -21.60 -15.31 5.00
CA LYS A 308 -22.06 -16.66 5.34
C LYS A 308 -20.89 -17.65 5.25
N PRO A 309 -20.79 -18.61 6.18
CA PRO A 309 -19.82 -19.69 6.06
C PRO A 309 -19.93 -20.45 4.73
N GLY A 310 -18.81 -20.97 4.22
CA GLY A 310 -18.74 -21.77 3.00
C GLY A 310 -18.52 -20.92 1.75
N LEU A 311 -19.41 -21.02 0.76
CA LEU A 311 -19.17 -20.44 -0.57
C LEU A 311 -18.88 -18.92 -0.52
N ALA A 312 -19.53 -18.17 0.38
CA ALA A 312 -19.28 -16.74 0.48
C ALA A 312 -17.89 -16.45 1.07
N ASP A 313 -17.44 -17.19 2.09
CA ASP A 313 -16.07 -17.08 2.62
C ASP A 313 -15.03 -17.30 1.52
N ARG A 314 -15.23 -18.32 0.67
CA ARG A 314 -14.35 -18.58 -0.48
C ARG A 314 -14.39 -17.50 -1.58
N ILE A 315 -15.54 -16.85 -1.79
CA ILE A 315 -15.70 -15.77 -2.78
C ILE A 315 -15.07 -14.46 -2.28
N PHE A 316 -15.18 -14.18 -0.98
CA PHE A 316 -14.74 -12.92 -0.36
C PHE A 316 -13.34 -12.99 0.29
N GLY A 317 -12.61 -14.09 0.11
CA GLY A 317 -11.19 -14.16 0.46
C GLY A 317 -10.86 -14.75 1.82
N PHE A 318 -11.81 -15.34 2.54
CA PHE A 318 -11.59 -15.91 3.88
C PHE A 318 -11.04 -17.34 3.86
N GLU A 319 -10.77 -17.90 2.67
CA GLU A 319 -10.17 -19.23 2.49
C GLU A 319 -8.96 -19.14 1.53
N PRO A 320 -7.85 -19.88 1.82
CA PRO A 320 -6.70 -19.91 0.93
C PRO A 320 -7.07 -20.40 -0.48
N ARG A 321 -6.48 -19.76 -1.50
CA ARG A 321 -6.64 -20.11 -2.90
C ARG A 321 -5.33 -19.93 -3.66
N PRO A 322 -4.99 -20.83 -4.59
CA PRO A 322 -3.80 -20.69 -5.41
C PRO A 322 -3.76 -19.35 -6.16
N MET A 323 -2.57 -18.73 -6.23
CA MET A 323 -2.38 -17.42 -6.85
C MET A 323 -2.93 -17.33 -8.29
N HIS A 324 -2.79 -18.40 -9.08
CA HIS A 324 -3.25 -18.43 -10.48
C HIS A 324 -4.78 -18.33 -10.64
N LYS A 325 -5.54 -18.50 -9.56
CA LYS A 325 -7.01 -18.30 -9.55
C LYS A 325 -7.43 -16.84 -9.36
N ARG A 326 -6.48 -15.93 -9.10
CA ARG A 326 -6.75 -14.50 -8.93
C ARG A 326 -6.90 -13.79 -10.28
N PRO A 327 -7.75 -12.76 -10.36
CA PRO A 327 -7.74 -11.87 -11.53
C PRO A 327 -6.47 -11.02 -11.51
N ALA A 328 -5.69 -10.99 -12.59
CA ALA A 328 -4.50 -10.15 -12.67
C ALA A 328 -4.85 -8.64 -12.69
N PRO A 329 -4.11 -7.73 -12.04
CA PRO A 329 -4.33 -6.27 -12.11
C PRO A 329 -3.85 -5.65 -13.43
N ASP A 330 -2.88 -6.30 -14.06
CA ASP A 330 -2.35 -6.05 -15.40
C ASP A 330 -2.42 -7.35 -16.21
N THR A 331 -2.46 -7.30 -17.54
CA THR A 331 -2.59 -8.51 -18.41
C THR A 331 -1.54 -8.61 -19.49
N ARG A 332 -0.66 -7.61 -19.58
CA ARG A 332 0.39 -7.49 -20.56
C ARG A 332 1.65 -6.99 -19.87
N ARG A 333 2.80 -7.49 -20.35
CA ARG A 333 4.13 -7.11 -19.90
C ARG A 333 5.00 -6.95 -21.13
N ILE A 334 5.78 -5.89 -21.17
CA ILE A 334 6.90 -5.72 -22.09
C ILE A 334 8.14 -5.41 -21.27
N GLU A 335 9.29 -5.78 -21.80
CA GLU A 335 10.57 -5.43 -21.21
C GLU A 335 11.62 -5.33 -22.30
N HIS A 336 12.66 -4.56 -22.01
CA HIS A 336 13.85 -4.46 -22.84
C HIS A 336 15.07 -4.17 -21.97
N ARG A 337 16.23 -4.70 -22.37
CA ARG A 337 17.52 -4.46 -21.73
C ARG A 337 18.45 -3.80 -22.72
N VAL A 338 19.21 -2.81 -22.24
CA VAL A 338 20.18 -2.07 -23.03
C VAL A 338 21.44 -1.85 -22.20
N ASN A 339 22.59 -2.13 -22.79
CA ASN A 339 23.88 -1.76 -22.22
C ASN A 339 24.29 -0.40 -22.76
N ILE A 340 24.63 0.52 -21.87
CA ILE A 340 25.01 1.89 -22.17
C ILE A 340 26.46 2.07 -21.73
N ASN A 341 27.32 2.54 -22.64
CA ASN A 341 28.73 2.79 -22.35
C ASN A 341 28.92 4.10 -21.56
N ALA A 342 28.34 4.14 -20.37
CA ALA A 342 28.46 5.22 -19.40
C ALA A 342 28.34 4.67 -17.97
N PRO A 343 28.97 5.31 -16.98
CA PRO A 343 28.83 4.91 -15.59
C PRO A 343 27.40 5.16 -15.07
N VAL A 344 27.03 4.47 -13.99
CA VAL A 344 25.64 4.41 -13.50
C VAL A 344 25.10 5.75 -13.02
N ASP A 345 25.96 6.63 -12.50
CA ASP A 345 25.60 7.99 -12.08
C ASP A 345 25.13 8.83 -13.27
N VAL A 346 25.85 8.77 -14.40
CA VAL A 346 25.49 9.45 -15.64
C VAL A 346 24.18 8.90 -16.22
N VAL A 347 24.02 7.58 -16.25
CA VAL A 347 22.77 6.96 -16.72
C VAL A 347 21.60 7.34 -15.81
N TRP A 348 21.83 7.37 -14.50
CA TRP A 348 20.83 7.75 -13.51
C TRP A 348 20.39 9.21 -13.67
N GLU A 349 21.34 10.13 -13.84
CA GLU A 349 21.07 11.54 -14.11
C GLU A 349 20.20 11.69 -15.36
N ALA A 350 20.59 11.08 -16.47
CA ALA A 350 19.87 11.18 -17.74
C ALA A 350 18.43 10.63 -17.70
N ILE A 351 18.15 9.55 -16.96
CA ILE A 351 16.79 8.98 -16.88
C ILE A 351 15.89 9.69 -15.85
N THR A 352 16.49 10.42 -14.91
CA THR A 352 15.76 11.16 -13.88
C THR A 352 15.60 12.64 -14.20
N ASP A 353 16.43 13.20 -15.09
CA ASP A 353 16.25 14.53 -15.65
C ASP A 353 14.99 14.58 -16.53
N GLN A 354 13.91 15.15 -15.99
CA GLN A 354 12.64 15.29 -16.71
C GLN A 354 12.64 16.47 -17.67
N ASP A 355 13.53 17.45 -17.51
CA ASP A 355 13.61 18.63 -18.37
C ASP A 355 14.24 18.26 -19.72
N SER A 356 15.30 17.44 -19.70
CA SER A 356 15.96 16.96 -20.93
C SER A 356 15.35 15.67 -21.48
N MET A 357 14.31 15.11 -20.84
CA MET A 357 13.72 13.82 -21.23
C MET A 357 13.15 13.81 -22.66
N ALA A 358 12.72 14.97 -23.17
CA ALA A 358 12.19 15.13 -24.53
C ALA A 358 13.19 14.70 -25.62
N GLU A 359 14.49 14.84 -25.36
CA GLU A 359 15.58 14.49 -26.29
C GLU A 359 15.57 13.00 -26.68
N TRP A 360 15.04 12.13 -25.83
CA TRP A 360 15.13 10.68 -26.04
C TRP A 360 13.83 9.90 -25.87
N ILE A 361 12.87 10.36 -25.05
CA ILE A 361 11.66 9.58 -24.70
C ILE A 361 10.69 9.41 -25.88
N GLY A 362 10.80 10.27 -26.91
CA GLY A 362 9.92 10.27 -28.07
C GLY A 362 8.54 10.88 -27.87
N PHE A 363 8.44 11.73 -26.84
CA PHE A 363 7.37 12.69 -26.62
C PHE A 363 7.98 14.09 -26.59
N ASP A 364 7.27 15.06 -27.14
CA ASP A 364 7.71 16.45 -27.22
C ASP A 364 6.49 17.38 -27.34
N PRO A 365 6.30 18.37 -26.42
CA PRO A 365 7.14 18.63 -25.25
C PRO A 365 6.88 17.64 -24.10
N VAL A 366 7.88 17.56 -23.21
CA VAL A 366 7.78 17.03 -21.85
C VAL A 366 7.72 18.22 -20.89
N THR A 367 6.78 18.24 -19.97
CA THR A 367 6.62 19.37 -19.03
C THR A 367 6.32 18.84 -17.64
N VAL A 368 7.15 19.22 -16.66
CA VAL A 368 6.89 18.93 -15.24
C VAL A 368 5.67 19.73 -14.79
N ARG A 369 4.63 19.01 -14.37
CA ARG A 369 3.39 19.59 -13.83
C ARG A 369 3.43 19.76 -12.32
N LYS A 370 4.15 18.86 -11.65
CA LYS A 370 4.29 18.82 -10.21
C LYS A 370 5.68 18.31 -9.86
N GLU A 371 6.36 19.01 -8.97
CA GLU A 371 7.67 18.58 -8.49
C GLU A 371 7.61 17.39 -7.53
N GLY A 372 8.73 16.70 -7.42
CA GLY A 372 8.93 15.66 -6.40
C GLY A 372 8.93 16.26 -4.99
N TRP A 373 8.61 15.44 -4.00
CA TRP A 373 8.42 15.93 -2.62
C TRP A 373 9.72 16.34 -1.93
N THR A 374 10.77 15.53 -2.06
CA THR A 374 12.05 15.71 -1.35
C THR A 374 13.18 16.15 -2.26
N GLN A 375 13.07 15.86 -3.56
CA GLN A 375 14.05 16.21 -4.58
C GLN A 375 13.31 16.51 -5.89
N PRO A 376 13.83 17.45 -6.71
CA PRO A 376 13.32 17.67 -8.07
C PRO A 376 13.26 16.34 -8.82
N HIS A 377 12.21 16.17 -9.64
CA HIS A 377 12.00 14.95 -10.43
C HIS A 377 11.87 13.62 -9.65
N GLY A 378 11.87 13.66 -8.31
CA GLY A 378 11.77 12.50 -7.43
C GLY A 378 10.36 11.94 -7.29
N ALA A 379 10.16 11.09 -6.26
CA ALA A 379 8.85 10.56 -5.91
C ALA A 379 7.81 11.68 -5.69
N GLY A 380 6.61 11.47 -6.23
CA GLY A 380 5.53 12.47 -6.25
C GLY A 380 5.54 13.40 -7.47
N SER A 381 6.64 13.47 -8.23
CA SER A 381 6.69 14.29 -9.44
C SER A 381 5.74 13.79 -10.52
N GLU A 382 5.15 14.73 -11.26
CA GLU A 382 4.25 14.45 -12.37
C GLU A 382 4.71 15.19 -13.62
N ARG A 383 4.78 14.48 -14.74
CA ARG A 383 5.11 15.06 -16.06
C ARG A 383 4.01 14.82 -17.07
N LEU A 384 3.71 15.86 -17.84
CA LEU A 384 2.88 15.79 -19.03
C LEU A 384 3.78 15.52 -20.23
N MET A 385 3.43 14.51 -21.02
CA MET A 385 4.13 14.17 -22.26
C MET A 385 3.16 14.20 -23.44
N GLN A 386 3.55 14.94 -24.49
CA GLN A 386 2.76 15.09 -25.72
C GLN A 386 3.27 14.16 -26.81
N GLY A 387 2.36 13.38 -27.39
CA GLY A 387 2.70 12.44 -28.45
C GLY A 387 3.09 13.16 -29.75
N PRO A 388 3.74 12.47 -30.68
CA PRO A 388 4.18 13.05 -31.95
C PRO A 388 3.04 13.74 -32.70
N ARG A 389 3.31 14.93 -33.25
CA ARG A 389 2.33 15.77 -33.98
C ARG A 389 1.10 16.15 -33.13
N GLY A 390 1.25 16.24 -31.80
CA GLY A 390 0.19 16.60 -30.86
C GLY A 390 -0.86 15.50 -30.64
N VAL A 391 -0.65 14.29 -31.17
CA VAL A 391 -1.62 13.20 -31.04
C VAL A 391 -1.36 12.42 -29.75
N GLY A 392 -2.28 12.58 -28.80
CA GLY A 392 -2.24 11.90 -27.51
C GLY A 392 -1.45 12.71 -26.47
N ARG A 393 -1.94 12.69 -25.23
CA ARG A 393 -1.32 13.34 -24.07
C ARG A 393 -1.37 12.34 -22.94
N ILE A 394 -0.26 12.13 -22.25
CA ILE A 394 -0.20 11.26 -21.07
C ILE A 394 0.42 12.01 -19.91
N VAL A 395 -0.04 11.70 -18.70
CA VAL A 395 0.60 12.19 -17.47
C VAL A 395 1.18 11.01 -16.74
N GLU A 396 2.47 11.05 -16.47
CA GLU A 396 3.20 10.07 -15.66
C GLU A 396 3.51 10.64 -14.29
N GLN A 397 3.44 9.78 -13.28
CA GLN A 397 3.80 10.11 -11.92
C GLN A 397 4.89 9.17 -11.42
N VAL A 398 5.98 9.73 -10.89
CA VAL A 398 7.04 8.96 -10.23
C VAL A 398 6.55 8.50 -8.87
N ILE A 399 6.58 7.19 -8.64
CA ILE A 399 6.09 6.55 -7.41
C ILE A 399 7.22 6.42 -6.39
N ALA A 400 8.40 5.99 -6.84
CA ALA A 400 9.54 5.72 -5.96
C ALA A 400 10.86 5.73 -6.74
N THR A 401 11.93 6.07 -6.02
CA THR A 401 13.31 6.07 -6.53
C THR A 401 14.23 5.42 -5.50
N SER A 402 15.16 4.59 -5.97
CA SER A 402 16.37 4.20 -5.23
C SER A 402 17.55 4.70 -6.06
N SER A 403 18.31 5.65 -5.51
CA SER A 403 19.36 6.35 -6.25
C SER A 403 20.33 5.37 -6.92
N GLN A 404 20.61 5.60 -8.21
CA GLN A 404 21.49 4.76 -9.05
C GLN A 404 21.08 3.28 -9.17
N GLN A 405 19.86 2.92 -8.75
CA GLN A 405 19.41 1.53 -8.75
C GLN A 405 18.06 1.34 -9.44
N SER A 406 17.05 2.15 -9.12
CA SER A 406 15.71 1.95 -9.67
C SER A 406 14.81 3.18 -9.68
N LEU A 407 14.00 3.32 -10.72
CA LEU A 407 12.93 4.32 -10.86
C LEU A 407 11.61 3.61 -11.15
N ARG A 408 10.57 3.87 -10.34
CA ARG A 408 9.22 3.34 -10.55
C ARG A 408 8.24 4.48 -10.82
N TYR A 409 7.39 4.30 -11.81
CA TYR A 409 6.39 5.29 -12.21
C TYR A 409 5.09 4.62 -12.68
N ARG A 410 4.02 5.41 -12.76
CA ARG A 410 2.74 5.01 -13.36
C ARG A 410 2.19 6.07 -14.29
N VAL A 411 1.34 5.67 -15.22
CA VAL A 411 0.55 6.62 -16.03
C VAL A 411 -0.78 6.88 -15.33
N ILE A 412 -1.05 8.15 -15.01
CA ILE A 412 -2.26 8.58 -14.30
C ILE A 412 -3.32 9.21 -15.22
N GLU A 413 -2.94 9.77 -16.37
CA GLU A 413 -3.91 10.38 -17.29
C GLU A 413 -3.68 10.04 -18.76
N GLY A 414 -4.75 10.14 -19.56
CA GLY A 414 -4.70 10.21 -21.04
C GLY A 414 -4.32 8.94 -21.81
N SER A 415 -3.87 7.88 -21.12
CA SER A 415 -3.48 6.62 -21.78
C SER A 415 -4.68 5.71 -22.14
N PRO A 416 -4.63 4.96 -23.26
CA PRO A 416 -5.60 3.89 -23.57
C PRO A 416 -5.43 2.64 -22.69
N LEU A 417 -4.52 2.69 -21.72
CA LEU A 417 -4.19 1.62 -20.79
C LEU A 417 -4.70 1.95 -19.38
N THR A 418 -4.88 0.93 -18.55
CA THR A 418 -5.10 1.04 -17.09
C THR A 418 -4.03 0.24 -16.37
N CYS A 419 -3.79 0.57 -15.10
CA CYS A 419 -2.75 -0.08 -14.28
C CYS A 419 -1.38 -0.10 -15.00
N HIS A 420 -1.04 1.00 -15.69
CA HIS A 420 0.26 1.13 -16.32
C HIS A 420 1.30 1.37 -15.22
N GLN A 421 2.21 0.43 -15.06
CA GLN A 421 3.32 0.46 -14.12
C GLN A 421 4.62 0.30 -14.91
N GLY A 422 5.54 1.23 -14.74
CA GLY A 422 6.87 1.17 -15.31
C GLY A 422 7.93 1.11 -14.22
N GLU A 423 8.95 0.30 -14.45
CA GLU A 423 10.08 0.11 -13.56
C GLU A 423 11.36 0.06 -14.40
N ILE A 424 12.30 0.94 -14.07
CA ILE A 424 13.65 0.96 -14.62
C ILE A 424 14.57 0.49 -13.51
N THR A 425 15.47 -0.45 -13.82
CA THR A 425 16.52 -0.90 -12.92
C THR A 425 17.88 -0.76 -13.60
N LEU A 426 18.88 -0.33 -12.84
CA LEU A 426 20.24 -0.13 -13.31
C LEU A 426 21.17 -1.12 -12.63
N LYS A 427 22.12 -1.65 -13.38
CA LYS A 427 23.20 -2.49 -12.87
C LYS A 427 24.52 -2.10 -13.52
N GLN A 428 25.43 -1.57 -12.72
CA GLN A 428 26.81 -1.33 -13.15
C GLN A 428 27.50 -2.67 -13.45
N SER A 429 28.19 -2.75 -14.59
CA SER A 429 29.05 -3.88 -14.98
C SER A 429 30.23 -3.32 -15.77
N ASP A 430 31.49 -3.60 -15.39
CA ASP A 430 32.70 -3.33 -16.19
C ASP A 430 32.69 -2.04 -17.05
N GLY A 431 32.53 -0.87 -16.42
CA GLY A 431 32.54 0.44 -17.11
C GLY A 431 31.30 0.80 -17.94
N HIS A 432 30.32 -0.10 -18.03
CA HIS A 432 29.02 0.12 -18.66
C HIS A 432 27.87 -0.09 -17.67
N THR A 433 26.69 0.40 -18.03
CA THR A 433 25.47 0.24 -17.22
C THR A 433 24.44 -0.56 -18.01
N GLU A 434 24.00 -1.68 -17.45
CA GLU A 434 22.81 -2.37 -17.96
C GLU A 434 21.57 -1.66 -17.40
N LEU A 435 20.74 -1.13 -18.29
CA LEU A 435 19.42 -0.62 -17.98
C LEU A 435 18.36 -1.64 -18.39
N HIS A 436 17.54 -2.09 -17.43
CA HIS A 436 16.40 -2.97 -17.67
C HIS A 436 15.10 -2.22 -17.38
N TRP A 437 14.28 -2.03 -18.41
CA TRP A 437 12.98 -1.37 -18.31
C TRP A 437 11.85 -2.38 -18.48
N VAL A 438 11.00 -2.51 -17.47
CA VAL A 438 9.80 -3.34 -17.46
C VAL A 438 8.55 -2.47 -17.43
N ILE A 439 7.59 -2.73 -18.31
CA ILE A 439 6.27 -2.08 -18.28
C ILE A 439 5.18 -3.15 -18.20
N ARG A 440 4.31 -3.01 -17.21
CA ARG A 440 3.08 -3.80 -17.05
C ARG A 440 1.86 -2.92 -17.26
N PHE A 441 0.84 -3.47 -17.93
CA PHE A 441 -0.39 -2.73 -18.17
C PHE A 441 -1.58 -3.65 -18.46
N ARG A 442 -2.77 -3.06 -18.44
CA ARG A 442 -4.01 -3.64 -18.95
C ARG A 442 -4.59 -2.74 -20.06
N PRO A 443 -5.02 -3.29 -21.21
CA PRO A 443 -5.78 -2.55 -22.20
C PRO A 443 -7.16 -2.14 -21.67
N LYS A 444 -7.60 -0.90 -21.94
CA LYS A 444 -8.98 -0.48 -21.64
C LYS A 444 -10.02 -1.25 -22.48
N LEU A 445 -9.73 -1.42 -23.78
CA LEU A 445 -10.60 -2.14 -24.71
C LEU A 445 -10.20 -3.60 -24.80
N ALA A 446 -11.13 -4.50 -24.51
CA ALA A 446 -10.92 -5.95 -24.66
C ALA A 446 -10.50 -6.31 -26.09
N GLY A 447 -9.67 -7.34 -26.26
CA GLY A 447 -9.18 -7.78 -27.58
C GLY A 447 -7.99 -6.98 -28.15
N THR A 448 -7.80 -5.72 -27.76
CA THR A 448 -6.69 -4.88 -28.29
C THR A 448 -5.30 -5.21 -27.72
N GLY A 449 -5.24 -6.10 -26.72
CA GLY A 449 -4.03 -6.25 -25.91
C GLY A 449 -2.80 -6.79 -26.62
N ALA A 450 -2.94 -7.71 -27.59
CA ALA A 450 -1.79 -8.26 -28.30
C ALA A 450 -1.17 -7.22 -29.25
N LEU A 451 -2.01 -6.45 -29.95
CA LEU A 451 -1.58 -5.36 -30.82
C LEU A 451 -0.86 -4.27 -30.01
N LEU A 452 -1.48 -3.80 -28.92
CA LEU A 452 -0.88 -2.78 -28.05
C LEU A 452 0.46 -3.25 -27.46
N GLN A 453 0.56 -4.51 -27.04
CA GLN A 453 1.82 -5.07 -26.55
C GLN A 453 2.92 -5.08 -27.60
N LYS A 454 2.62 -5.49 -28.84
CA LYS A 454 3.58 -5.45 -29.95
C LYS A 454 4.05 -4.02 -30.25
N VAL A 455 3.11 -3.08 -30.36
CA VAL A 455 3.41 -1.66 -30.64
C VAL A 455 4.26 -1.04 -29.53
N LEU A 456 3.88 -1.23 -28.27
CA LEU A 456 4.63 -0.67 -27.13
C LEU A 456 6.02 -1.31 -27.00
N LYS A 457 6.16 -2.62 -27.29
CA LYS A 457 7.48 -3.27 -27.30
C LYS A 457 8.39 -2.68 -28.38
N ALA A 458 7.89 -2.48 -29.60
CA ALA A 458 8.65 -1.87 -30.67
C ALA A 458 9.06 -0.43 -30.34
N LYS A 459 8.15 0.35 -29.73
CA LYS A 459 8.46 1.70 -29.25
C LYS A 459 9.52 1.72 -28.15
N LEU A 460 9.41 0.82 -27.16
CA LEU A 460 10.39 0.70 -26.07
C LEU A 460 11.79 0.37 -26.61
N LEU A 461 11.89 -0.58 -27.55
CA LEU A 461 13.15 -0.92 -28.21
C LEU A 461 13.73 0.27 -28.98
N SER A 462 12.91 0.90 -29.84
CA SER A 462 13.35 2.04 -30.64
C SER A 462 13.77 3.24 -29.78
N MET A 463 13.11 3.47 -28.65
CA MET A 463 13.43 4.53 -27.71
C MET A 463 14.73 4.25 -26.97
N LEU A 464 14.93 3.03 -26.47
CA LEU A 464 16.12 2.70 -25.69
C LEU A 464 17.38 2.56 -26.54
N ASP A 465 17.31 1.79 -27.62
CA ASP A 465 18.48 1.54 -28.47
C ASP A 465 18.73 2.68 -29.45
N GLY A 466 17.67 3.28 -29.98
CA GLY A 466 17.78 4.29 -31.04
C GLY A 466 17.83 5.74 -30.55
N ARG A 467 17.56 6.00 -29.27
CA ARG A 467 17.52 7.38 -28.73
C ARG A 467 18.26 7.52 -27.41
N LEU A 468 17.82 6.84 -26.35
CA LEU A 468 18.40 7.00 -25.00
C LEU A 468 19.89 6.64 -24.97
N ARG A 469 20.27 5.45 -25.47
CA ARG A 469 21.67 5.02 -25.48
C ARG A 469 22.56 6.00 -26.28
N PRO A 470 22.26 6.33 -27.55
CA PRO A 470 23.04 7.32 -28.29
C PRO A 470 23.10 8.69 -27.62
N TYR A 471 21.98 9.16 -27.04
CA TYR A 471 21.91 10.43 -26.32
C TYR A 471 22.90 10.46 -25.14
N ILE A 472 22.89 9.43 -24.29
CA ILE A 472 23.79 9.33 -23.14
C ILE A 472 25.24 9.22 -23.59
N GLU A 473 25.56 8.31 -24.51
CA GLU A 473 26.94 8.07 -24.95
C GLU A 473 27.55 9.31 -25.63
N THR A 474 26.78 10.00 -26.46
CA THR A 474 27.23 11.23 -27.14
C THR A 474 27.39 12.39 -26.14
N SER A 475 26.43 12.56 -25.23
CA SER A 475 26.48 13.62 -24.21
C SER A 475 27.62 13.41 -23.22
N THR A 476 27.91 12.15 -22.87
CA THR A 476 29.07 11.77 -22.04
C THR A 476 30.37 12.10 -22.77
N ALA A 477 30.49 11.73 -24.05
CA ALA A 477 31.68 12.05 -24.85
C ALA A 477 31.88 13.57 -25.05
N ALA A 478 30.79 14.34 -25.07
CA ALA A 478 30.81 15.80 -25.17
C ALA A 478 31.03 16.51 -23.82
N GLY A 479 31.16 15.78 -22.70
CA GLY A 479 31.37 16.34 -21.37
C GLY A 479 30.16 17.04 -20.76
N VAL A 480 28.94 16.76 -21.26
CA VAL A 480 27.68 17.31 -20.72
C VAL A 480 27.42 16.78 -19.31
N PHE A 481 27.69 15.50 -19.09
CA PHE A 481 27.63 14.87 -17.78
C PHE A 481 29.02 14.89 -17.15
N THR A 482 29.19 15.57 -16.02
CA THR A 482 30.45 15.52 -15.28
C THR A 482 30.51 14.21 -14.49
N THR A 483 31.41 13.30 -14.82
CA THR A 483 31.63 12.08 -14.02
C THR A 483 32.01 12.49 -12.61
N GLY A 484 31.16 12.21 -11.63
CA GLY A 484 31.46 12.45 -10.22
C GLY A 484 32.54 11.49 -9.77
N GLY A 485 33.80 11.91 -9.83
CA GLY A 485 34.91 11.20 -9.23
C GLY A 485 34.64 11.03 -7.74
N SER A 486 34.61 9.78 -7.28
CA SER A 486 34.72 9.43 -5.86
C SER A 486 36.10 9.85 -5.35
N GLU A 487 36.30 11.12 -5.03
CA GLU A 487 37.48 11.57 -4.30
C GLU A 487 37.34 11.19 -2.83
N ASN A 488 38.12 10.19 -2.45
CA ASN A 488 38.58 9.83 -1.12
C ASN A 488 38.29 10.87 -0.02
N ALA A 489 37.35 10.55 0.87
CA ALA A 489 37.38 11.07 2.23
C ALA A 489 38.57 10.43 2.97
N GLN A 490 39.73 11.09 2.96
CA GLN A 490 40.77 10.83 3.95
C GLN A 490 40.30 11.33 5.33
N PRO A 491 40.65 10.62 6.42
CA PRO A 491 40.30 11.03 7.77
C PRO A 491 41.31 12.05 8.32
N GLY A 492 40.87 13.30 8.56
CA GLY A 492 41.55 14.26 9.44
C GLY A 492 40.61 14.55 10.62
N VAL A 493 40.91 14.13 11.87
CA VAL A 493 41.76 14.87 12.84
C VAL A 493 41.26 16.32 12.94
N ARG A 494 40.48 16.72 13.95
CA ARG A 494 40.69 16.65 15.40
C ARG A 494 39.36 16.79 16.15
#